data_AF-A0A848FKL2-F1
#
_entry.id   AF-A0A848FKL2-F1
#
_cell.length_a   1.000
_cell.length_b   1.000
_cell.length_c   1.000
_cell.angle_alpha   90.00
_cell.angle_beta   90.00
_cell.angle_gamma   90.00
#
_symmetry.space_group_name_H-M   'P 1'
#
loop_
_entity.id
_entity.type
_entity.pdbx_description
1 polymer ?
#
loop_
_entity_poly.entity_id
_entity_poly.type
_entity_poly.pdbx_seq_one_letter_code
_entity_poly.pdbx_strand_id
1 'polypeptide(L)'
;MNAVHGLGALGLMLVSAAAGWVLHAPDTPSAAGPTAAAADAAAARRPQPLSVLAYPQAAAEAAPETVRLHADGSVTVQVQHRPAVWLVAELCRQGARLAPACMGSAAALPVSQGERDADALERALREGDEQRRHEGLLQARAEGRLLPEPLLLDLMRTGPSDRVRLMAFDSYIELKSGDLEALRTGLQAVLRMPYTPLQVRAREQIDGIEALYRYDTALAQRQP
;
A
#
# COMPACT_ATOMS: atom_id res chain seq x y z
N MET A 1 8.97 -49.95 -40.97
CA MET A 1 7.65 -49.62 -40.40
C MET A 1 7.92 -48.69 -39.21
N ASN A 2 7.52 -47.43 -39.09
CA ASN A 2 6.79 -46.42 -39.88
C ASN A 2 7.43 -45.06 -39.46
N ALA A 3 7.91 -44.24 -40.40
CA ALA A 3 7.26 -43.04 -40.97
C ALA A 3 7.37 -41.76 -40.12
N VAL A 4 8.06 -40.79 -40.73
CA VAL A 4 8.24 -39.38 -40.40
C VAL A 4 6.95 -38.60 -40.75
N HIS A 5 6.75 -37.42 -40.13
CA HIS A 5 6.09 -36.19 -40.65
C HIS A 5 4.91 -35.60 -39.84
N GLY A 6 4.92 -34.25 -39.81
CA GLY A 6 3.85 -33.33 -39.41
C GLY A 6 4.37 -32.31 -38.40
N LEU A 7 4.94 -31.14 -38.73
CA LEU A 7 4.50 -30.08 -39.66
C LEU A 7 3.00 -29.77 -39.51
N GLY A 8 2.66 -29.11 -38.40
CA GLY A 8 1.40 -28.41 -38.20
C GLY A 8 1.61 -26.91 -38.38
N ALA A 9 1.00 -26.37 -39.42
CA ALA A 9 1.10 -24.99 -39.87
C ALA A 9 0.11 -24.05 -39.16
N LEU A 10 0.53 -22.79 -39.04
CA LEU A 10 -0.24 -21.55 -39.24
C LEU A 10 -1.69 -21.50 -38.73
N GLY A 11 -1.87 -20.84 -37.58
CA GLY A 11 -3.14 -20.23 -37.16
C GLY A 11 -2.96 -18.71 -36.98
N LEU A 12 -3.07 -17.97 -38.07
CA LEU A 12 -3.23 -16.51 -38.10
C LEU A 12 -4.63 -16.16 -37.57
N MET A 13 -4.72 -15.49 -36.42
CA MET A 13 -5.91 -14.72 -36.03
C MET A 13 -5.45 -13.35 -35.52
N LEU A 14 -5.37 -12.41 -36.47
CA LEU A 14 -5.63 -11.00 -36.23
C LEU A 14 -7.08 -10.86 -35.77
N VAL A 15 -7.37 -10.18 -34.66
CA VAL A 15 -8.28 -9.03 -34.61
C VAL A 15 -7.92 -8.18 -33.38
N SER A 16 -7.72 -6.91 -33.68
CA SER A 16 -7.43 -5.79 -32.80
C SER A 16 -8.52 -5.50 -31.77
N ALA A 17 -8.11 -5.07 -30.58
CA ALA A 17 -8.79 -3.99 -29.87
C ALA A 17 -7.72 -3.02 -29.37
N ALA A 18 -7.77 -1.82 -29.95
CA ALA A 18 -6.92 -0.69 -29.67
C ALA A 18 -7.43 0.11 -28.46
N ALA A 19 -6.66 1.15 -28.14
CA ALA A 19 -6.90 2.21 -27.15
C ALA A 19 -6.61 1.80 -25.70
N GLY A 20 -5.65 2.40 -25.00
CA GLY A 20 -4.79 3.51 -25.36
C GLY A 20 -4.22 4.09 -24.08
N TRP A 21 -2.91 3.99 -23.90
CA TRP A 21 -2.16 4.78 -22.93
C TRP A 21 -0.75 4.97 -23.49
N VAL A 22 -0.63 5.93 -24.41
CA VAL A 22 0.66 6.54 -24.74
C VAL A 22 0.51 8.00 -24.35
N LEU A 23 1.32 8.42 -23.38
CA LEU A 23 2.20 9.59 -23.47
C LEU A 23 2.70 9.92 -22.05
N HIS A 24 3.87 9.37 -21.70
CA HIS A 24 4.97 10.15 -21.13
C HIS A 24 6.23 9.29 -21.18
N ALA A 25 7.00 9.44 -22.25
CA ALA A 25 8.41 9.06 -22.27
C ALA A 25 9.24 10.33 -22.01
N PRO A 26 10.30 10.25 -21.20
CA PRO A 26 11.18 11.37 -20.89
C PRO A 26 12.07 11.76 -22.07
N ASP A 27 12.30 13.07 -22.21
CA ASP A 27 13.16 13.70 -23.20
C ASP A 27 14.60 13.17 -23.16
N THR A 28 15.11 12.74 -24.32
CA THR A 28 16.55 12.60 -24.57
C THR A 28 17.06 13.81 -25.36
N PRO A 29 18.20 14.42 -24.98
CA PRO A 29 18.75 15.58 -25.67
C PRO A 29 19.44 15.18 -26.98
N SER A 30 19.13 15.88 -28.07
CA SER A 30 19.91 15.81 -29.31
C SER A 30 20.32 17.19 -29.79
N ALA A 31 21.58 17.28 -30.21
CA ALA A 31 22.39 18.47 -30.36
C ALA A 31 22.13 19.26 -31.66
N ALA A 32 22.23 20.59 -31.51
CA ALA A 32 22.83 21.63 -32.37
C ALA A 32 22.63 21.65 -33.91
N GLY A 33 22.18 22.82 -34.39
CA GLY A 33 22.42 23.35 -35.74
C GLY A 33 21.72 24.71 -35.96
N PRO A 34 22.40 25.80 -36.37
CA PRO A 34 21.94 27.17 -36.17
C PRO A 34 21.26 27.80 -37.39
N THR A 35 20.29 28.70 -37.16
CA THR A 35 19.98 29.81 -38.08
C THR A 35 19.34 30.96 -37.33
N ALA A 36 19.90 32.14 -37.52
CA ALA A 36 19.46 33.41 -36.96
C ALA A 36 18.27 33.99 -37.73
N ALA A 37 17.34 34.63 -37.02
CA ALA A 37 16.72 35.90 -37.42
C ALA A 37 15.80 36.40 -36.29
N ALA A 38 16.00 37.66 -35.93
CA ALA A 38 15.26 38.39 -34.92
C ALA A 38 13.81 38.68 -35.33
N ALA A 39 12.91 38.77 -34.35
CA ALA A 39 11.90 39.83 -34.27
C ALA A 39 11.14 39.74 -32.94
N ASP A 40 11.03 40.89 -32.30
CA ASP A 40 10.24 41.18 -31.12
C ASP A 40 8.80 40.65 -31.19
N ALA A 41 8.36 40.04 -30.09
CA ALA A 41 6.97 40.07 -29.68
C ALA A 41 6.88 39.83 -28.16
N ALA A 42 7.12 40.89 -27.41
CA ALA A 42 6.66 41.02 -26.04
C ALA A 42 5.13 40.92 -26.01
N ALA A 43 4.62 39.73 -25.71
CA ALA A 43 3.21 39.51 -25.38
C ALA A 43 3.13 38.89 -23.97
N ALA A 44 2.74 39.74 -23.03
CA ALA A 44 2.52 39.42 -21.63
C ALA A 44 1.56 38.22 -21.48
N ARG A 45 2.10 37.04 -21.16
CA ARG A 45 1.31 35.93 -20.62
C ARG A 45 1.02 36.23 -19.15
N ARG A 46 -0.18 36.74 -18.90
CA ARG A 46 -0.76 36.81 -17.55
C ARG A 46 -0.89 35.38 -16.98
N PRO A 47 -0.51 35.14 -15.73
CA PRO A 47 -0.84 33.89 -15.05
C PRO A 47 -2.35 33.82 -14.86
N GLN A 48 -2.98 32.76 -15.37
CA GLN A 48 -4.37 32.49 -15.03
C GLN A 48 -4.42 31.91 -13.61
N PRO A 49 -5.26 32.47 -12.71
CA PRO A 49 -5.49 31.85 -11.42
C PRO A 49 -6.25 30.53 -11.66
N LEU A 50 -5.65 29.42 -11.22
CA LEU A 50 -6.34 28.16 -11.06
C LEU A 50 -7.47 28.37 -10.04
N SER A 51 -8.71 28.41 -10.51
CA SER A 51 -9.90 28.31 -9.67
C SER A 51 -9.94 26.89 -9.08
N VAL A 52 -9.25 26.71 -7.96
CA VAL A 52 -9.48 25.57 -7.06
C VAL A 52 -10.84 25.82 -6.43
N LEU A 53 -11.86 25.13 -6.96
CA LEU A 53 -13.10 24.92 -6.23
C LEU A 53 -12.74 24.17 -4.94
N ALA A 54 -12.54 24.94 -3.88
CA ALA A 54 -12.44 24.46 -2.52
C ALA A 54 -13.78 23.78 -2.17
N TYR A 55 -13.81 22.46 -2.28
CA TYR A 55 -14.85 21.67 -1.66
C TYR A 55 -14.60 21.75 -0.14
N PRO A 56 -15.56 22.20 0.68
CA PRO A 56 -15.40 22.13 2.11
C PRO A 56 -15.40 20.65 2.49
N GLN A 57 -14.20 20.10 2.71
CA GLN A 57 -14.03 18.85 3.41
C GLN A 57 -14.35 19.15 4.87
N ALA A 58 -15.65 19.12 5.20
CA ALA A 58 -16.08 18.98 6.57
C ALA A 58 -15.29 17.79 7.12
N ALA A 59 -14.48 18.04 8.15
CA ALA A 59 -13.92 16.99 8.97
C ALA A 59 -15.13 16.15 9.41
N ALA A 60 -15.32 15.01 8.74
CA ALA A 60 -16.27 14.01 9.16
C ALA A 60 -15.70 13.48 10.47
N GLU A 61 -16.09 14.16 11.55
CA GLU A 61 -16.06 13.66 12.91
C GLU A 61 -16.43 12.19 12.81
N ALA A 62 -15.48 11.32 13.15
CA ALA A 62 -15.59 9.89 12.92
C ALA A 62 -16.90 9.40 13.53
N ALA A 63 -17.91 9.24 12.68
CA ALA A 63 -19.25 8.90 13.14
C ALA A 63 -19.12 7.61 13.93
N PRO A 64 -19.73 7.54 15.13
CA PRO A 64 -19.60 6.35 15.95
C PRO A 64 -20.04 5.14 15.13
N GLU A 65 -19.21 4.10 15.13
CA GLU A 65 -19.52 2.85 14.49
C GLU A 65 -20.84 2.34 15.09
N THR A 66 -21.90 2.30 14.27
CA THR A 66 -23.24 1.91 14.73
C THR A 66 -23.80 0.81 13.85
N VAL A 67 -24.13 -0.30 14.49
CA VAL A 67 -24.98 -1.34 13.93
C VAL A 67 -26.28 -1.27 14.73
N ARG A 68 -27.43 -1.18 14.06
CA ARG A 68 -28.75 -1.21 14.71
C ARG A 68 -29.69 -2.12 13.96
N LEU A 69 -30.21 -3.11 14.67
CA LEU A 69 -31.34 -3.91 14.26
C LEU A 69 -32.64 -3.22 14.69
N HIS A 70 -33.52 -2.96 13.74
CA HIS A 70 -34.83 -2.37 13.99
C HIS A 70 -35.88 -3.47 14.21
N ALA A 71 -36.98 -3.11 14.87
CA ALA A 71 -38.06 -4.05 15.19
C ALA A 71 -38.78 -4.60 13.95
N ASP A 72 -38.70 -3.89 12.82
CA ASP A 72 -39.22 -4.32 11.51
C ASP A 72 -38.31 -5.34 10.79
N GLY A 73 -37.16 -5.67 11.38
CA GLY A 73 -36.18 -6.58 10.81
C GLY A 73 -35.17 -5.91 9.87
N SER A 74 -35.25 -4.59 9.67
CA SER A 74 -34.24 -3.84 8.91
C SER A 74 -32.97 -3.61 9.73
N VAL A 75 -31.84 -3.45 9.03
CA VAL A 75 -30.53 -3.26 9.65
C VAL A 75 -29.89 -1.98 9.12
N THR A 76 -29.48 -1.10 10.03
CA THR A 76 -28.62 0.04 9.69
C THR A 76 -27.19 -0.26 10.14
N VAL A 77 -26.24 -0.15 9.21
CA VAL A 77 -24.82 -0.42 9.42
C VAL A 77 -24.00 0.79 9.00
N GLN A 78 -23.28 1.40 9.94
CA GLN A 78 -22.25 2.39 9.71
C GLN A 78 -20.98 1.92 10.40
N VAL A 79 -20.06 1.35 9.64
CA VAL A 79 -18.85 0.74 10.17
C VAL A 79 -17.70 1.02 9.21
N GLN A 80 -16.61 1.56 9.72
CA GLN A 80 -15.38 1.78 8.93
C GLN A 80 -14.33 0.76 9.37
N HIS A 81 -13.71 0.07 8.41
CA HIS A 81 -12.58 -0.85 8.64
C HIS A 81 -12.80 -2.02 9.63
N ARG A 82 -14.02 -2.57 9.71
CA ARG A 82 -14.26 -3.80 10.50
C ARG A 82 -14.40 -5.04 9.62
N PRO A 83 -13.92 -6.20 10.09
CA PRO A 83 -14.11 -7.45 9.37
C PRO A 83 -15.58 -7.89 9.41
N ALA A 84 -16.03 -8.57 8.35
CA ALA A 84 -17.42 -9.00 8.22
C ALA A 84 -17.90 -9.91 9.39
N VAL A 85 -17.00 -10.70 9.98
CA VAL A 85 -17.29 -11.54 11.16
C VAL A 85 -17.70 -10.72 12.39
N TRP A 86 -17.14 -9.52 12.57
CA TRP A 86 -17.54 -8.63 13.66
C TRP A 86 -18.97 -8.15 13.48
N LEU A 87 -19.36 -7.79 12.25
CA LEU A 87 -20.71 -7.31 11.94
C LEU A 87 -21.77 -8.37 12.27
N VAL A 88 -21.52 -9.61 11.88
CA VAL A 88 -22.43 -10.74 12.15
C VAL A 88 -22.57 -10.98 13.66
N ALA A 89 -21.46 -10.91 14.41
CA ALA A 89 -21.48 -11.06 15.86
C ALA A 89 -22.30 -9.95 16.55
N GLU A 90 -22.18 -8.70 16.09
CA GLU A 90 -22.95 -7.58 16.64
C GLU A 90 -24.44 -7.71 16.33
N LEU A 91 -24.79 -8.16 15.13
CA LEU A 91 -26.18 -8.46 14.77
C LEU A 91 -26.77 -9.59 15.63
N CYS A 92 -26.02 -10.67 15.87
CA CYS A 92 -26.46 -11.73 16.79
C CYS A 92 -26.65 -11.19 18.22
N ARG A 93 -25.76 -10.29 18.70
CA ARG A 93 -25.88 -9.66 20.03
C ARG A 93 -27.14 -8.80 20.15
N GLN A 94 -27.56 -8.16 19.06
CA GLN A 94 -28.79 -7.38 18.98
C GLN A 94 -30.05 -8.24 18.76
N GLY A 95 -29.92 -9.57 18.80
CA GLY A 95 -31.06 -10.47 18.70
C GLY A 95 -31.48 -10.79 17.27
N ALA A 96 -30.64 -10.49 16.26
CA ALA A 96 -30.90 -10.95 14.90
C ALA A 96 -30.92 -12.48 14.90
N ARG A 97 -32.07 -13.08 14.59
CA ARG A 97 -32.23 -14.53 14.40
C ARG A 97 -31.92 -14.96 12.96
N LEU A 98 -31.22 -14.10 12.23
CA LEU A 98 -30.86 -14.30 10.83
C LEU A 98 -29.63 -15.22 10.80
N ALA A 99 -29.84 -16.47 10.39
CA ALA A 99 -28.84 -17.51 10.15
C ALA A 99 -28.51 -18.47 11.33
N PRO A 100 -28.15 -19.73 11.00
CA PRO A 100 -27.64 -20.72 11.96
C PRO A 100 -26.38 -20.28 12.72
N ALA A 101 -25.75 -19.15 12.34
CA ALA A 101 -24.60 -18.56 13.02
C ALA A 101 -24.91 -18.05 14.43
N CYS A 102 -26.16 -17.67 14.75
CA CYS A 102 -26.52 -17.13 16.06
C CYS A 102 -27.04 -18.21 17.05
N MET A 103 -27.41 -19.40 16.58
CA MET A 103 -27.96 -20.48 17.41
C MET A 103 -26.87 -21.49 17.77
N GLY A 104 -26.17 -21.24 18.87
CA GLY A 104 -25.46 -22.29 19.57
C GLY A 104 -24.22 -22.82 18.86
N SER A 105 -23.14 -22.05 18.96
CA SER A 105 -21.88 -22.68 19.31
C SER A 105 -21.19 -21.82 20.35
N ALA A 106 -21.39 -22.20 21.62
CA ALA A 106 -20.43 -21.95 22.68
C ALA A 106 -19.18 -22.85 22.52
N ALA A 107 -18.84 -23.27 21.29
CA ALA A 107 -17.49 -23.70 21.00
C ALA A 107 -16.62 -22.45 21.05
N ALA A 108 -15.49 -22.58 21.74
CA ALA A 108 -14.41 -21.61 21.79
C ALA A 108 -14.38 -20.73 20.54
N LEU A 109 -14.36 -19.41 20.76
CA LEU A 109 -13.98 -18.43 19.74
C LEU A 109 -12.86 -19.04 18.87
N PRO A 110 -12.90 -18.93 17.53
CA PRO A 110 -11.85 -19.46 16.65
C PRO A 110 -10.58 -18.59 16.76
N VAL A 111 -10.06 -18.43 17.97
CA VAL A 111 -8.75 -17.84 18.29
C VAL A 111 -7.65 -18.70 17.66
N SER A 112 -7.92 -19.99 17.43
CA SER A 112 -6.88 -20.93 17.03
C SER A 112 -6.55 -21.00 15.54
N GLN A 113 -7.34 -20.45 14.61
CA GLN A 113 -6.97 -20.53 13.18
C GLN A 113 -6.06 -19.36 12.78
N GLY A 114 -6.49 -18.12 13.03
CA GLY A 114 -5.68 -16.95 12.69
C GLY A 114 -4.32 -16.90 13.40
N GLU A 115 -4.25 -17.35 14.65
CA GLU A 115 -3.00 -17.39 15.42
C GLU A 115 -2.04 -18.49 14.91
N ARG A 116 -2.58 -19.68 14.56
CA ARG A 116 -1.77 -20.74 13.93
C ARG A 116 -1.26 -20.33 12.56
N ASP A 117 -2.06 -19.59 11.79
CA ASP A 117 -1.66 -19.08 10.49
C ASP A 117 -0.58 -18.00 10.62
N ALA A 118 -0.64 -17.17 11.69
CA ALA A 118 0.40 -16.19 12.00
C ALA A 118 1.72 -16.87 12.38
N ASP A 119 1.69 -17.87 13.26
CA ASP A 119 2.88 -18.64 13.63
C ASP A 119 3.49 -19.39 12.44
N ALA A 120 2.64 -19.93 11.57
CA ALA A 120 3.08 -20.61 10.35
C ALA A 120 3.77 -19.63 9.38
N LEU A 121 3.19 -18.44 9.19
CA LEU A 121 3.75 -17.39 8.35
C LEU A 121 5.08 -16.87 8.90
N GLU A 122 5.16 -16.59 10.21
CA GLU A 122 6.40 -16.15 10.84
C GLU A 122 7.50 -17.20 10.74
N ARG A 123 7.16 -18.48 10.93
CA ARG A 123 8.11 -19.58 10.74
C ARG A 123 8.58 -19.65 9.29
N ALA A 124 7.68 -19.50 8.32
CA ALA A 124 8.02 -19.46 6.90
C ALA A 124 8.94 -18.29 6.56
N LEU A 125 8.75 -17.12 7.18
CA LEU A 125 9.63 -15.95 7.00
C LEU A 125 11.03 -16.16 7.61
N ARG A 126 11.15 -16.89 8.73
CA ARG A 126 12.44 -17.14 9.38
C ARG A 126 13.24 -18.26 8.72
N GLU A 127 12.57 -19.34 8.36
CA GLU A 127 13.19 -20.61 7.96
C GLU A 127 13.06 -20.90 6.45
N GLY A 128 12.16 -20.19 5.75
CA GLY A 128 11.92 -20.39 4.33
C GLY A 128 13.11 -20.02 3.46
N ASP A 129 13.09 -20.54 2.23
CA ASP A 129 13.94 -20.06 1.15
C ASP A 129 13.57 -18.62 0.74
N GLU A 130 14.38 -18.02 -0.14
CA GLU A 130 14.15 -16.65 -0.61
C GLU A 130 12.71 -16.44 -1.13
N GLN A 131 12.23 -17.37 -1.96
CA GLN A 131 10.92 -17.26 -2.61
C GLN A 131 9.80 -17.31 -1.56
N ARG A 132 9.84 -18.25 -0.63
CA ARG A 132 8.87 -18.38 0.46
C ARG A 132 8.88 -17.17 1.38
N ARG A 133 10.05 -16.60 1.68
CA ARG A 133 10.14 -15.37 2.48
C ARG A 133 9.48 -14.20 1.75
N HIS A 134 9.78 -14.04 0.46
CA HIS A 134 9.21 -12.97 -0.33
C HIS A 134 7.68 -13.13 -0.49
N GLU A 135 7.20 -14.33 -0.81
CA GLU A 135 5.76 -14.65 -0.87
C GLU A 135 5.07 -14.42 0.47
N GLY A 136 5.70 -14.81 1.58
CA GLY A 136 5.19 -14.56 2.92
C GLY A 136 5.05 -13.08 3.25
N LEU A 137 6.00 -12.23 2.83
CA LEU A 137 5.91 -10.78 3.00
C LEU A 137 4.76 -10.19 2.16
N LEU A 138 4.58 -10.65 0.93
CA LEU A 138 3.44 -10.24 0.09
C LEU A 138 2.11 -10.69 0.69
N GLN A 139 2.04 -11.91 1.18
CA GLN A 139 0.85 -12.45 1.84
C GLN A 139 0.49 -11.65 3.09
N ALA A 140 1.46 -11.39 3.97
CA ALA A 140 1.26 -10.57 5.16
C ALA A 140 0.67 -9.19 4.80
N ARG A 141 1.22 -8.55 3.76
CA ARG A 141 0.75 -7.26 3.28
C ARG A 141 -0.65 -7.32 2.68
N ALA A 142 -0.94 -8.34 1.86
CA ALA A 142 -2.26 -8.53 1.25
C ALA A 142 -3.35 -8.78 2.31
N GLU A 143 -2.99 -9.44 3.41
CA GLU A 143 -3.85 -9.67 4.56
C GLU A 143 -3.93 -8.46 5.53
N GLY A 144 -3.17 -7.39 5.26
CA GLY A 144 -3.06 -6.24 6.16
C GLY A 144 -2.47 -6.58 7.53
N ARG A 145 -1.72 -7.68 7.63
CA ARG A 145 -1.13 -8.18 8.87
C ARG A 145 0.21 -7.50 9.13
N LEU A 146 0.30 -6.84 10.28
CA LEU A 146 1.55 -6.25 10.74
C LEU A 146 2.48 -7.34 11.27
N LEU A 147 3.70 -7.38 10.74
CA LEU A 147 4.73 -8.31 11.17
C LEU A 147 5.52 -7.75 12.37
N PRO A 148 6.04 -8.61 13.26
CA PRO A 148 6.84 -8.15 14.39
C PRO A 148 8.09 -7.38 13.95
N GLU A 149 8.36 -6.23 14.58
CA GLU A 149 9.58 -5.44 14.37
C GLU A 149 10.89 -6.24 14.40
N PRO A 150 11.16 -7.12 15.41
CA PRO A 150 12.42 -7.86 15.43
C PRO A 150 12.60 -8.79 14.22
N LEU A 151 11.50 -9.34 13.69
CA LEU A 151 11.53 -10.20 12.50
C LEU A 151 11.89 -9.38 11.25
N LEU A 152 11.29 -8.20 11.07
CA LEU A 152 11.58 -7.31 9.95
C LEU A 152 13.03 -6.79 9.99
N LEU A 153 13.52 -6.42 11.18
CA LEU A 153 14.91 -6.00 11.38
C LEU A 153 15.90 -7.13 11.07
N ASP A 154 15.57 -8.37 11.42
CA ASP A 154 16.40 -9.53 11.07
C ASP A 154 16.40 -9.75 9.55
N LEU A 155 15.24 -9.77 8.90
CA LEU A 155 15.11 -9.94 7.45
C LEU A 155 15.85 -8.85 6.64
N MET A 156 15.82 -7.59 7.09
CA MET A 156 16.60 -6.51 6.47
C MET A 156 18.11 -6.75 6.58
N ARG A 157 18.57 -7.32 7.70
CA ARG A 157 20.00 -7.54 7.99
C ARG A 157 20.55 -8.79 7.31
N THR A 158 19.82 -9.90 7.40
CA THR A 158 20.27 -11.26 7.05
C THR A 158 19.58 -11.82 5.81
N GLY A 159 18.59 -11.12 5.25
CA GLY A 159 17.81 -11.58 4.12
C GLY A 159 18.67 -12.06 2.94
N PRO A 160 18.29 -13.16 2.27
CA PRO A 160 19.12 -13.79 1.25
C PRO A 160 19.27 -12.96 -0.03
N SER A 161 18.31 -12.07 -0.32
CA SER A 161 18.33 -11.22 -1.50
C SER A 161 17.88 -9.79 -1.20
N ASP A 162 18.29 -8.89 -2.09
CA ASP A 162 17.92 -7.48 -2.06
C ASP A 162 16.40 -7.29 -2.08
N ARG A 163 15.69 -8.15 -2.84
CA ARG A 163 14.23 -8.15 -2.92
C ARG A 163 13.58 -8.38 -1.57
N VAL A 164 14.01 -9.39 -0.83
CA VAL A 164 13.49 -9.70 0.52
C VAL A 164 13.82 -8.57 1.49
N ARG A 165 15.06 -8.04 1.45
CA ARG A 165 15.50 -6.95 2.33
C ARG A 165 14.70 -5.67 2.12
N LEU A 166 14.50 -5.27 0.87
CA LEU A 166 13.73 -4.07 0.52
C LEU A 166 12.24 -4.24 0.83
N MET A 167 11.68 -5.44 0.62
CA MET A 167 10.28 -5.71 0.98
C MET A 167 10.07 -5.69 2.50
N ALA A 168 11.00 -6.25 3.29
CA ALA A 168 10.96 -6.18 4.74
C ALA A 168 11.10 -4.73 5.24
N PHE A 169 11.89 -3.90 4.56
CA PHE A 169 11.94 -2.46 4.84
C PHE A 169 10.60 -1.78 4.58
N ASP A 170 9.95 -2.05 3.46
CA ASP A 170 8.64 -1.46 3.18
C ASP A 170 7.60 -1.81 4.25
N SER A 171 7.54 -3.08 4.67
CA SER A 171 6.69 -3.51 5.79
C SER A 171 7.10 -2.87 7.13
N TYR A 172 8.39 -2.59 7.34
CA TYR A 172 8.88 -1.88 8.53
C TYR A 172 8.42 -0.42 8.56
N ILE A 173 8.42 0.25 7.41
CA ILE A 173 7.89 1.61 7.29
C ILE A 173 6.37 1.63 7.53
N GLU A 174 5.62 0.69 6.97
CA GLU A 174 4.17 0.55 7.22
C GLU A 174 3.87 0.33 8.72
N LEU A 175 4.69 -0.43 9.42
CA LEU A 175 4.54 -0.63 10.88
C LEU A 175 4.73 0.68 11.67
N LYS A 176 5.60 1.59 11.21
CA LYS A 176 5.95 2.84 11.91
C LYS A 176 5.18 4.06 11.41
N SER A 177 4.50 3.99 10.26
CA SER A 177 3.89 5.16 9.61
C SER A 177 2.77 5.83 10.40
N GLY A 178 2.25 5.19 11.45
CA GLY A 178 1.26 5.78 12.37
C GLY A 178 1.84 6.84 13.33
N ASP A 179 3.16 6.88 13.51
CA ASP A 179 3.84 7.84 14.39
C ASP A 179 5.11 8.35 13.71
N LEU A 180 5.14 9.66 13.45
CA LEU A 180 6.23 10.28 12.70
C LEU A 180 7.56 10.28 13.48
N GLU A 181 7.53 10.42 14.81
CA GLU A 181 8.73 10.34 15.63
C GLU A 181 9.30 8.91 15.64
N ALA A 182 8.42 7.91 15.76
CA ALA A 182 8.79 6.51 15.66
C ALA A 182 9.34 6.17 14.26
N LEU A 183 8.73 6.70 13.19
CA LEU A 183 9.20 6.53 11.82
C LEU A 183 10.60 7.13 11.62
N ARG A 184 10.82 8.37 12.07
CA ARG A 184 12.14 9.04 11.99
C ARG A 184 13.20 8.23 12.73
N THR A 185 12.89 7.78 13.95
CA THR A 185 13.79 6.98 14.77
C THR A 185 14.11 5.64 14.12
N GLY A 186 13.10 4.97 13.55
CA GLY A 186 13.26 3.71 12.82
C GLY A 186 14.14 3.87 11.57
N LEU A 187 13.92 4.91 10.77
CA LEU A 187 14.74 5.21 9.59
C LEU A 187 16.21 5.46 9.98
N GLN A 188 16.46 6.19 11.07
CA GLN A 188 17.82 6.39 11.60
C GLN A 188 18.48 5.07 12.05
N ALA A 189 17.70 4.12 12.57
CA ALA A 189 18.22 2.79 12.89
C ALA A 189 18.61 2.02 11.62
N VAL A 190 17.82 2.11 10.55
CA VAL A 190 18.12 1.48 9.25
C VAL A 190 19.41 2.05 8.64
N LEU A 191 19.69 3.35 8.79
CA LEU A 191 20.95 3.95 8.33
C LEU A 191 22.21 3.31 8.94
N ARG A 192 22.09 2.65 10.10
CA ARG A 192 23.21 1.95 10.76
C ARG A 192 23.42 0.53 10.21
N MET A 193 22.52 0.00 9.40
CA MET A 193 22.68 -1.32 8.79
C MET A 193 23.70 -1.25 7.64
N PRO A 194 24.65 -2.20 7.55
CA PRO A 194 25.70 -2.18 6.51
C PRO A 194 25.18 -2.70 5.16
N TYR A 195 24.17 -2.04 4.60
CA TYR A 195 23.58 -2.40 3.32
C TYR A 195 23.12 -1.14 2.56
N THR A 196 23.89 -0.76 1.55
CA THR A 196 23.78 0.53 0.85
C THR A 196 22.38 0.79 0.26
N PRO A 197 21.69 -0.17 -0.40
CA PRO A 197 20.36 0.11 -0.94
C PRO A 197 19.33 0.51 0.12
N LEU A 198 19.38 -0.08 1.32
CA LEU A 198 18.50 0.34 2.43
C LEU A 198 18.89 1.73 2.95
N GLN A 199 20.19 2.02 3.04
CA GLN A 199 20.64 3.34 3.50
C GLN A 199 20.18 4.45 2.56
N VAL A 200 20.27 4.24 1.24
CA VAL A 200 19.80 5.21 0.24
C VAL A 200 18.30 5.45 0.41
N ARG A 201 17.50 4.38 0.41
CA ARG A 201 16.05 4.47 0.54
C ARG A 201 15.63 5.11 1.87
N ALA A 202 16.33 4.82 2.96
CA ALA A 202 16.05 5.43 4.26
C ALA A 202 16.37 6.94 4.29
N ARG A 203 17.44 7.38 3.62
CA ARG A 203 17.75 8.82 3.47
C ARG A 203 16.68 9.54 2.68
N GLU A 204 16.26 8.99 1.54
CA GLU A 204 15.18 9.56 0.72
C GLU A 204 13.88 9.75 1.53
N GLN A 205 13.53 8.78 2.38
CA GLN A 205 12.36 8.90 3.26
C GLN A 205 12.52 9.98 4.32
N ILE A 206 13.69 10.09 4.96
CA ILE A 206 13.97 11.16 5.93
C ILE A 206 13.90 12.53 5.26
N ASP A 207 14.51 12.68 4.09
CA ASP A 207 14.51 13.93 3.34
C ASP A 207 13.08 14.33 2.93
N GLY A 208 12.26 13.36 2.53
CA GLY A 208 10.84 13.56 2.25
C GLY A 208 10.04 14.06 3.46
N ILE A 209 10.26 13.45 4.63
CA ILE A 209 9.64 13.88 5.91
C ILE A 209 10.06 15.30 6.27
N GLU A 210 11.35 15.63 6.14
CA GLU A 210 11.85 16.98 6.43
C GLU A 210 11.30 18.04 5.46
N ALA A 211 11.12 17.69 4.18
CA ALA A 211 10.50 18.58 3.21
C ALA A 211 9.05 18.92 3.59
N LEU A 212 8.27 17.93 4.04
CA LEU A 212 6.90 18.15 4.52
C LEU A 212 6.86 19.09 5.73
N TYR A 213 7.75 18.91 6.70
CA TYR A 213 7.84 19.82 7.85
C TYR A 213 8.17 21.27 7.47
N ARG A 214 9.11 21.47 6.53
CA ARG A 214 9.44 22.81 6.03
C ARG A 214 8.25 23.47 5.34
N TYR A 215 7.43 22.68 4.65
CA TYR A 215 6.22 23.16 4.00
C TYR A 215 5.16 23.57 5.03
N ASP A 216 4.87 22.73 6.01
CA ASP A 216 3.86 23.00 7.04
C ASP A 216 4.22 24.23 7.90
N THR A 217 5.49 24.36 8.27
CA THR A 217 5.98 25.53 9.01
C THR A 217 5.88 26.82 8.20
N ALA A 218 6.13 26.77 6.88
CA ALA A 218 5.95 27.92 6.00
C ALA A 218 4.48 28.31 5.82
N LEU A 219 3.55 27.36 5.84
CA LEU A 219 2.11 27.64 5.82
C LEU A 219 1.63 28.27 7.13
N ALA A 220 2.06 27.76 8.28
CA ALA A 220 1.68 28.29 9.59
C ALA A 220 2.09 29.75 9.78
N GLN A 221 3.26 30.15 9.24
CA GLN A 221 3.73 31.54 9.29
C GLN A 221 2.94 32.51 8.39
N ARG A 222 2.14 31.99 7.44
CA ARG A 222 1.36 32.80 6.49
C ARG A 222 -0.09 33.04 6.92
N GLN A 223 -0.55 32.40 7.98
CA GLN A 223 -1.89 32.61 8.53
C GLN A 223 -1.80 33.65 9.66
N PRO A 224 -2.20 34.92 9.42
CA PRO A 224 -2.21 35.98 10.43
C PRO A 224 -3.34 35.83 11.45
#